data_AF-A0A4P7ZYJ6-F1
#
_entry.id   AF-A0A4P7ZYJ6-F1
#
_cell.length_a   1.000
_cell.length_b   1.000
_cell.length_c   1.000
_cell.angle_alpha   90.00
_cell.angle_beta   90.00
_cell.angle_gamma   90.00
#
_symmetry.space_group_name_H-M   'P 1'
#
loop_
_entity.id
_entity.type
_entity.pdbx_description
1 polymer ?
#
loop_
_entity_poly.entity_id
_entity_poly.type
_entity_poly.pdbx_seq_one_letter_code
_entity_poly.pdbx_strand_id
1 'polypeptide(L)'
;MAEPKPKRKRSAPDPANAWQDEVEQLSFNEARTALELAMAKLQSSELEVEEMATLYRRAEAYANRCSTVLEGVEQEVIQWDTTSP
;
A
#
# COMPACT_ATOMS: atom_id res chain seq x y z
N MET A 1 -4.60 7.63 47.89
CA MET A 1 -3.35 7.59 47.09
C MET A 1 -3.70 6.85 45.80
N ALA A 2 -3.82 7.55 44.67
CA ALA A 2 -4.14 6.93 43.38
C ALA A 2 -2.82 6.69 42.63
N GLU A 3 -2.49 5.44 42.34
CA GLU A 3 -1.32 5.08 41.53
C GLU A 3 -1.62 5.33 40.03
N PRO A 4 -0.68 5.91 39.27
CA PRO A 4 -0.90 6.22 37.87
C PRO A 4 -0.71 4.98 36.98
N LYS A 5 -1.71 4.69 36.13
CA LYS A 5 -1.68 3.60 35.15
C LYS A 5 -0.57 3.78 34.10
N PRO A 6 0.09 2.70 33.65
CA PRO A 6 1.22 2.78 32.74
C PRO A 6 0.76 3.17 31.32
N LYS A 7 1.40 4.20 30.76
CA LYS A 7 1.19 4.64 29.37
C LYS A 7 1.68 3.54 28.42
N ARG A 8 0.77 2.96 27.62
CA ARG A 8 1.08 2.04 26.52
C ARG A 8 2.11 2.70 25.60
N LYS A 9 3.34 2.17 25.59
CA LYS A 9 4.36 2.51 24.59
C LYS A 9 3.79 2.09 23.23
N ARG A 10 3.65 3.02 22.30
CA ARG A 10 3.43 2.69 20.88
C ARG A 10 4.63 1.85 20.45
N SER A 11 4.38 0.59 20.11
CA SER A 11 5.40 -0.31 19.57
C SER A 11 6.03 0.38 18.36
N ALA A 12 7.37 0.40 18.29
CA ALA A 12 8.08 0.90 17.13
C ALA A 12 7.65 0.11 15.88
N PRO A 13 7.56 0.74 14.70
CA PRO A 13 7.23 0.02 13.47
C PRO A 13 8.25 -1.10 13.25
N ASP A 14 7.73 -2.29 12.94
CA ASP A 14 8.54 -3.47 12.65
C ASP A 14 9.27 -3.23 11.31
N PRO A 15 10.62 -3.28 11.25
CA PRO A 15 11.37 -3.01 10.02
C PRO A 15 10.98 -3.96 8.86
N ALA A 16 10.37 -5.11 9.15
CA ALA A 16 9.85 -6.02 8.13
C ALA A 16 8.66 -5.44 7.33
N ASN A 17 7.93 -4.46 7.89
CA ASN A 17 6.77 -3.82 7.26
C ASN A 17 7.05 -2.39 6.79
N ALA A 18 8.27 -1.88 6.95
CA ALA A 18 8.61 -0.51 6.53
C ALA A 18 8.30 -0.25 5.05
N TRP A 19 8.49 -1.25 4.19
CA TRP A 19 8.17 -1.14 2.76
C TRP A 19 6.65 -1.10 2.48
N GLN A 20 5.80 -1.63 3.38
CA GLN A 20 4.35 -1.54 3.25
C GLN A 20 3.88 -0.12 3.56
N ASP A 21 4.42 0.48 4.62
CA ASP A 21 4.16 1.89 4.96
C ASP A 21 4.60 2.84 3.84
N GLU A 22 5.68 2.51 3.13
CA GLU A 22 6.13 3.25 1.93
C GLU A 22 5.13 3.10 0.77
N VAL A 23 4.57 1.90 0.55
CA VAL A 23 3.56 1.65 -0.49
C VAL A 23 2.29 2.45 -0.23
N GLU A 24 1.86 2.54 1.02
CA GLU A 24 0.65 3.29 1.41
C GLU A 24 0.76 4.79 1.11
N GLN A 25 1.98 5.34 1.09
CA GLN A 25 2.23 6.76 0.82
C GLN A 25 2.28 7.09 -0.68
N LEU A 26 2.32 6.09 -1.56
CA LEU A 26 2.41 6.32 -3.00
C LEU A 26 1.13 6.96 -3.55
N SER A 27 1.27 7.86 -4.51
CA SER A 27 0.16 8.27 -5.38
C SER A 27 -0.27 7.12 -6.29
N PHE A 28 -1.45 7.26 -6.92
CA PHE A 28 -1.94 6.28 -7.89
C PHE A 28 -0.92 6.00 -9.01
N ASN A 29 -0.35 7.05 -9.61
CA ASN A 29 0.60 6.89 -10.72
C ASN A 29 1.90 6.22 -10.29
N GLU A 30 2.39 6.52 -9.08
CA GLU A 30 3.58 5.87 -8.54
C GLU A 30 3.33 4.39 -8.24
N ALA A 31 2.21 4.07 -7.56
CA ALA A 31 1.82 2.69 -7.28
C ALA A 31 1.62 1.89 -8.57
N ARG A 32 0.95 2.48 -9.57
CA ARG A 32 0.75 1.86 -10.89
C ARG A 32 2.07 1.61 -11.61
N THR A 33 2.97 2.58 -11.65
CA THR A 33 4.28 2.42 -12.29
C THR A 33 5.10 1.33 -11.60
N ALA A 34 5.09 1.31 -10.26
CA ALA A 34 5.76 0.27 -9.49
C ALA A 34 5.16 -1.13 -9.73
N LEU A 35 3.83 -1.22 -9.86
CA LEU A 35 3.13 -2.46 -10.24
C LEU A 35 3.56 -2.94 -11.63
N GLU A 36 3.54 -2.06 -12.64
CA GLU A 36 3.94 -2.40 -14.01
C GLU A 36 5.39 -2.94 -14.06
N LEU A 37 6.30 -2.31 -13.31
CA LEU A 37 7.69 -2.77 -13.19
C LEU A 37 7.79 -4.12 -12.48
N ALA A 38 7.02 -4.34 -11.41
CA ALA A 38 6.99 -5.61 -10.68
C ALA A 38 6.44 -6.74 -11.56
N MET A 39 5.39 -6.47 -12.33
CA MET A 39 4.81 -7.41 -13.30
C MET A 39 5.79 -7.75 -14.42
N ALA A 40 6.47 -6.76 -14.99
CA ALA A 40 7.48 -6.99 -16.03
C ALA A 40 8.60 -7.92 -15.53
N LYS A 41 9.03 -7.74 -14.28
CA LYS A 41 10.02 -8.64 -13.64
C LYS A 41 9.48 -10.03 -13.41
N LEU A 42 8.26 -10.16 -12.89
CA LEU A 42 7.58 -11.46 -12.68
C LEU A 42 7.39 -12.24 -13.98
N GLN A 43 7.24 -11.55 -15.11
CA GLN A 43 7.09 -12.14 -16.43
C GLN A 43 8.43 -12.42 -17.13
N SER A 44 9.57 -12.03 -16.53
CA SER A 44 10.88 -12.29 -17.09
C SER A 44 11.24 -13.77 -17.03
N SER A 45 11.84 -14.30 -18.10
CA SER A 45 12.38 -15.66 -18.15
C SER A 45 13.65 -15.85 -17.31
N GLU A 46 14.23 -14.75 -16.81
CA GLU A 46 15.47 -14.73 -16.02
C GLU A 46 15.22 -14.58 -14.51
N LEU A 47 13.98 -14.71 -14.05
CA LEU A 47 13.64 -14.49 -12.64
C LEU A 47 13.99 -15.70 -11.76
N GLU A 48 14.78 -15.45 -10.71
CA GLU A 48 15.09 -16.45 -9.69
C GLU A 48 13.87 -16.77 -8.82
N VAL A 49 13.65 -18.05 -8.50
CA VAL A 49 12.46 -18.53 -7.76
C VAL A 49 12.34 -17.88 -6.37
N GLU A 50 13.46 -17.63 -5.71
CA GLU A 50 13.51 -16.99 -4.39
C GLU A 50 13.01 -15.53 -4.43
N GLU A 51 13.19 -14.85 -5.57
CA GLU A 51 12.74 -13.47 -5.77
C GLU A 51 11.25 -13.40 -6.14
N MET A 52 10.68 -14.46 -6.71
CA MET A 52 9.27 -14.50 -7.16
C MET A 52 8.29 -14.21 -6.02
N ALA A 53 8.44 -14.86 -4.87
CA ALA A 53 7.48 -14.71 -3.76
C ALA A 53 7.51 -13.29 -3.16
N THR A 54 8.67 -12.65 -3.16
CA THR A 54 8.82 -11.27 -2.67
C THR A 54 8.29 -10.27 -3.68
N LEU A 55 8.60 -10.45 -4.98
CA LEU A 55 8.05 -9.61 -6.04
C LEU A 55 6.53 -9.72 -6.14
N TYR A 56 5.98 -10.92 -5.99
CA TYR A 56 4.53 -11.14 -5.99
C TYR A 56 3.84 -10.37 -4.85
N ARG A 57 4.35 -10.48 -3.61
CA ARG A 57 3.80 -9.73 -2.47
C ARG A 57 3.87 -8.22 -2.68
N ARG A 58 4.94 -7.71 -3.31
CA ARG A 58 5.04 -6.29 -3.65
C ARG A 58 4.03 -5.90 -4.73
N ALA A 59 3.89 -6.70 -5.78
CA ALA A 59 2.90 -6.46 -6.83
C ALA A 59 1.47 -6.40 -6.25
N GLU A 60 1.12 -7.34 -5.36
CA GLU A 60 -0.17 -7.35 -4.67
C GLU A 60 -0.38 -6.08 -3.83
N ALA A 61 0.64 -5.64 -3.08
CA ALA A 61 0.56 -4.40 -2.32
C ALA A 61 0.36 -3.16 -3.21
N TYR A 62 1.07 -3.06 -4.34
CA TYR A 62 0.88 -1.95 -5.29
C TYR A 62 -0.52 -1.97 -5.93
N ALA A 63 -1.02 -3.15 -6.28
CA ALA A 63 -2.38 -3.31 -6.82
C ALA A 63 -3.44 -2.87 -5.80
N ASN A 64 -3.30 -3.31 -4.54
CA ASN A 64 -4.19 -2.89 -3.46
C ASN A 64 -4.17 -1.37 -3.26
N ARG A 65 -2.98 -0.76 -3.29
CA ARG A 65 -2.86 0.71 -3.19
C ARG A 65 -3.58 1.42 -4.33
N CYS A 66 -3.45 0.93 -5.57
CA CYS A 66 -4.17 1.47 -6.71
C CYS A 66 -5.69 1.44 -6.48
N SER A 67 -6.22 0.30 -6.04
CA SER A 67 -7.64 0.15 -5.72
C SER A 67 -8.10 1.12 -4.63
N THR A 68 -7.36 1.24 -3.53
CA THR A 68 -7.69 2.18 -2.44
C THR A 68 -7.75 3.63 -2.90
N VAL A 69 -6.83 4.06 -3.78
CA VAL A 69 -6.88 5.44 -4.30
C VAL A 69 -8.11 5.63 -5.20
N LEU A 70 -8.41 4.67 -6.07
CA LEU A 70 -9.59 4.75 -6.95
C LEU A 70 -10.90 4.76 -6.16
N GLU A 71 -11.02 3.90 -5.15
CA GLU A 71 -12.18 3.87 -4.25
C GLU A 71 -12.34 5.23 -3.52
N GLY A 72 -11.23 5.83 -3.06
CA GLY A 72 -11.27 7.16 -2.46
C GLY A 72 -11.81 8.23 -3.41
N VAL A 73 -11.30 8.26 -4.65
CA VAL A 73 -11.78 9.19 -5.69
C VAL A 73 -13.25 8.94 -6.04
N GLU A 74 -13.67 7.67 -6.14
CA GLU A 74 -15.08 7.32 -6.38
C GLU A 74 -15.98 7.90 -5.28
N GLN A 75 -15.60 7.74 -4.01
CA GLN A 75 -16.36 8.32 -2.89
C GLN A 75 -16.38 9.85 -2.91
N GLU A 76 -15.29 10.51 -3.32
CA GLU A 76 -15.25 11.97 -3.46
C GLU A 76 -16.22 12.46 -4.55
N VAL A 77 -16.24 11.79 -5.71
CA VAL A 77 -17.15 12.12 -6.82
C VAL A 77 -18.61 11.92 -6.41
N ILE A 78 -18.96 10.80 -5.77
CA ILE A 78 -20.32 10.54 -5.27
C ILE A 78 -20.75 11.65 -4.30
N GLN A 79 -19.87 12.05 -3.37
CA GLN A 79 -20.18 13.14 -2.43
C GLN A 79 -20.38 14.49 -3.14
N TRP A 80 -19.59 14.80 -4.18
CA TRP A 80 -19.75 16.02 -4.96
C TRP A 80 -21.07 16.04 -5.76
N ASP A 81 -21.48 14.92 -6.34
CA ASP A 81 -22.75 14.80 -7.06
C ASP A 81 -23.95 15.01 -6.11
N THR A 82 -23.88 14.49 -4.89
CA THR A 82 -24.95 14.67 -3.89
C THR A 82 -25.03 16.08 -3.28
N THR A 83 -23.93 16.84 -3.35
CA THR A 83 -23.83 18.19 -2.76
C THR A 83 -24.02 19.31 -3.82
N SER A 84 -24.00 18.96 -5.11
CA SER A 84 -24.31 19.89 -6.21
C SER A 84 -25.83 19.95 -6.43
N PRO A 85 -26.49 21.12 -6.23
CA PRO A 85 -27.94 21.27 -6.35
C PRO A 85 -28.46 21.28 -7.80
#